data_AF-A0A2U2RVN1-F1
#
_entry.id   AF-A0A2U2RVN1-F1
#
_cell.length_a   1.000
_cell.length_b   1.000
_cell.length_c   1.000
_cell.angle_alpha   90.00
_cell.angle_beta   90.00
_cell.angle_gamma   90.00
#
_symmetry.space_group_name_H-M   'P 1'
#
loop_
_entity.id
_entity.type
_entity.pdbx_description
1 polymer ?
#
loop_
_entity_poly.entity_id
_entity_poly.type
_entity_poly.pdbx_seq_one_letter_code
_entity_poly.pdbx_strand_id
1 'polypeptide(L)'
;ELKHRGRLTAQEIKENPIVSSCCAFREDAKHFFVKDKDHPYNQIKPFDWIRGYQVGGKSIMWARQVQRWSPYDFEGPARDGFAVDWPIRYKDLASWYSYVERFVGVSGNKDGLDILPDGEFLKPWKSNIVEEYFSQQIKKFYKDRHVIYGRCAHLTESRPIFVKQGRGLCVSRNVCQRGCTLGGYFNANSTLIPWALKTGNLTLRPHSVV
;
A
#
# COMPACT_ATOMS: atom_id res chain seq x y z
N GLU A 1 1.46 -26.70 -8.55
CA GLU A 1 0.16 -26.02 -8.64
C GLU A 1 -0.49 -26.02 -7.25
N LEU A 2 -1.31 -25.02 -6.89
CA LEU A 2 -2.01 -25.01 -5.61
C LEU A 2 -3.25 -25.92 -5.68
N LYS A 3 -3.54 -26.65 -4.61
CA LYS A 3 -4.57 -27.70 -4.58
C LYS A 3 -5.96 -27.17 -4.94
N HIS A 4 -6.31 -25.96 -4.51
CA HIS A 4 -7.61 -25.35 -4.73
C HIS A 4 -7.57 -24.19 -5.74
N ARG A 5 -6.52 -24.11 -6.57
CA ARG A 5 -6.33 -23.07 -7.60
C ARG A 5 -6.51 -21.64 -7.07
N GLY A 6 -6.05 -21.39 -5.84
CA GLY A 6 -6.13 -20.08 -5.21
C GLY A 6 -7.49 -19.77 -4.56
N ARG A 7 -8.41 -20.73 -4.46
CA ARG A 7 -9.71 -20.57 -3.79
C ARG A 7 -9.64 -21.09 -2.35
N LEU A 8 -10.44 -20.50 -1.47
CA LEU A 8 -10.66 -21.03 -0.14
C LEU A 8 -11.62 -22.23 -0.20
N THR A 9 -11.47 -23.15 0.75
CA THR A 9 -12.45 -24.21 0.96
C THR A 9 -13.72 -23.66 1.62
N ALA A 10 -14.85 -24.36 1.46
CA ALA A 10 -16.11 -23.96 2.10
C ALA A 10 -15.99 -23.93 3.64
N GLN A 11 -15.20 -24.85 4.22
CA GLN A 11 -14.92 -24.87 5.65
C GLN A 11 -14.13 -23.62 6.08
N GLU A 12 -13.09 -23.23 5.34
CA GLU A 12 -12.32 -22.03 5.67
C GLU A 12 -13.16 -20.76 5.62
N ILE A 13 -14.06 -20.63 4.64
CA ILE A 13 -14.98 -19.48 4.55
C ILE A 13 -15.93 -19.46 5.76
N LYS A 14 -16.49 -20.62 6.12
CA LYS A 14 -17.39 -20.74 7.28
C LYS A 14 -16.69 -20.40 8.60
N GLU A 15 -15.44 -20.80 8.76
CA GLU A 15 -14.64 -20.53 9.95
C GLU A 15 -14.11 -19.09 10.00
N ASN A 16 -14.10 -18.39 8.86
CA ASN A 16 -13.52 -17.06 8.70
C ASN A 16 -14.46 -16.11 7.95
N PRO A 17 -15.68 -15.85 8.48
CA PRO A 17 -16.71 -15.07 7.78
C PRO A 17 -16.32 -13.61 7.53
N ILE A 18 -15.41 -13.05 8.33
CA ILE A 18 -14.95 -11.66 8.21
C ILE A 18 -13.75 -11.62 7.28
N VAL A 19 -12.66 -12.31 7.60
CA VAL A 19 -11.43 -12.18 6.79
C VAL A 19 -11.58 -12.75 5.38
N SER A 20 -12.57 -13.62 5.13
CA SER A 20 -12.92 -14.06 3.78
C SER A 20 -13.56 -12.97 2.90
N SER A 21 -13.99 -11.83 3.46
CA SER A 21 -14.37 -10.65 2.66
C SER A 21 -13.15 -9.97 2.01
N CYS A 22 -11.94 -10.22 2.52
CA CYS A 22 -10.72 -9.63 2.02
C CYS A 22 -10.28 -10.27 0.69
N CYS A 23 -10.13 -9.46 -0.36
CA CYS A 23 -9.69 -9.93 -1.68
C CYS A 23 -8.30 -10.60 -1.68
N ALA A 24 -7.47 -10.33 -0.68
CA ALA A 24 -6.14 -10.90 -0.52
C ALA A 24 -6.11 -12.17 0.35
N PHE A 25 -7.22 -12.53 1.02
CA PHE A 25 -7.33 -13.78 1.78
C PHE A 25 -7.63 -14.96 0.83
N ARG A 26 -6.57 -15.56 0.31
CA ARG A 26 -6.63 -16.64 -0.69
C ARG A 26 -5.72 -17.79 -0.30
N GLU A 27 -5.87 -18.95 -0.95
CA GLU A 27 -5.08 -20.16 -0.65
C GLU A 27 -3.56 -19.90 -0.58
N ASP A 28 -3.07 -18.99 -1.41
CA ASP A 28 -1.66 -18.62 -1.54
C ASP A 28 -1.14 -17.61 -0.51
N ALA A 29 -2.03 -16.94 0.23
CA ALA A 29 -1.67 -15.87 1.16
C ALA A 29 -2.37 -15.96 2.53
N LYS A 30 -3.31 -16.89 2.73
CA LYS A 30 -4.13 -17.04 3.96
C LYS A 30 -3.32 -17.16 5.25
N HIS A 31 -2.07 -17.64 5.17
CA HIS A 31 -1.17 -17.76 6.31
C HIS A 31 -0.66 -16.41 6.85
N PHE A 32 -0.79 -15.31 6.09
CA PHE A 32 -0.48 -13.96 6.57
C PHE A 32 -1.66 -13.29 7.29
N PHE A 33 -2.82 -13.95 7.34
CA PHE A 33 -4.04 -13.40 7.90
C PHE A 33 -4.39 -14.08 9.21
N VAL A 34 -4.90 -13.28 10.12
CA VAL A 34 -5.47 -13.75 11.38
C VAL A 34 -6.79 -14.47 11.10
N LYS A 35 -6.99 -15.63 11.71
CA LYS A 35 -8.24 -16.40 11.61
C LYS A 35 -9.27 -15.82 12.56
N ASP A 36 -10.52 -15.70 12.10
CA ASP A 36 -11.58 -15.06 12.89
C ASP A 36 -11.91 -15.85 14.15
N LYS A 37 -11.94 -17.19 14.04
CA LYS A 37 -12.20 -18.10 15.16
C LYS A 37 -11.18 -17.96 16.29
N ASP A 38 -9.92 -17.68 15.95
CA ASP A 38 -8.82 -17.61 16.93
C ASP A 38 -8.74 -16.23 17.60
N HIS A 39 -9.31 -15.19 16.97
CA HIS A 39 -9.27 -13.82 17.47
C HIS A 39 -10.63 -13.12 17.36
N PRO A 40 -11.64 -13.61 18.09
CA PRO A 40 -12.96 -12.99 18.09
C PRO A 40 -12.89 -11.56 18.63
N TYR A 41 -13.79 -10.70 18.15
CA TYR A 41 -13.94 -9.35 18.66
C TYR A 41 -15.41 -8.95 18.65
N ASN A 42 -15.79 -8.11 19.60
CA ASN A 42 -17.14 -7.60 19.72
C ASN A 42 -17.33 -6.44 18.75
N GLN A 43 -18.38 -6.52 17.95
CA GLN A 43 -18.79 -5.47 17.03
C GLN A 43 -20.09 -4.85 17.54
N ILE A 44 -20.06 -3.55 17.88
CA ILE A 44 -21.29 -2.78 18.14
C ILE A 44 -21.91 -2.34 16.80
N LYS A 45 -21.07 -2.07 15.79
CA LYS A 45 -21.43 -1.76 14.41
C LYS A 45 -20.60 -2.64 13.47
N PRO A 46 -21.08 -2.92 12.24
CA PRO A 46 -20.31 -3.70 11.27
C PRO A 46 -18.90 -3.14 11.10
N PHE A 47 -17.90 -3.98 11.33
CA PHE A 47 -16.49 -3.61 11.23
C PHE A 47 -15.67 -4.83 10.80
N ASP A 48 -14.90 -4.72 9.72
CA ASP A 48 -14.06 -5.83 9.24
C ASP A 48 -12.62 -5.69 9.77
N TRP A 49 -12.32 -6.36 10.88
CA TRP A 49 -11.00 -6.31 11.51
C TRP A 49 -9.99 -7.28 10.90
N ILE A 50 -9.62 -7.03 9.65
CA ILE A 50 -8.61 -7.81 8.93
C ILE A 50 -7.23 -7.51 9.52
N ARG A 51 -6.44 -8.54 9.89
CA ARG A 51 -5.12 -8.39 10.54
C ARG A 51 -4.11 -9.43 10.04
N GLY A 52 -2.83 -9.24 10.38
CA GLY A 52 -1.76 -10.21 10.20
C GLY A 52 -0.71 -10.07 11.31
N TYR A 53 -0.15 -11.19 11.78
CA TYR A 53 0.85 -11.28 12.86
C TYR A 53 2.21 -11.80 12.37
N GLN A 54 2.69 -11.24 11.28
CA GLN A 54 4.00 -11.53 10.71
C GLN A 54 4.96 -10.36 10.90
N VAL A 55 6.26 -10.65 10.95
CA VAL A 55 7.29 -9.61 10.84
C VAL A 55 7.06 -8.81 9.55
N GLY A 56 7.05 -7.47 9.69
CA GLY A 56 6.70 -6.52 8.64
C GLY A 56 5.21 -6.19 8.51
N GLY A 57 4.35 -6.91 9.23
CA GLY A 57 2.92 -6.64 9.34
C GLY A 57 2.20 -6.55 7.99
N LYS A 58 1.28 -5.59 7.89
CA LYS A 58 0.42 -5.39 6.71
C LYS A 58 1.15 -4.89 5.47
N SER A 59 2.41 -4.47 5.58
CA SER A 59 3.20 -4.01 4.42
C SER A 59 3.43 -5.10 3.36
N ILE A 60 3.13 -6.37 3.66
CA ILE A 60 3.12 -7.47 2.69
C ILE A 60 1.79 -7.55 1.91
N MET A 61 0.67 -7.24 2.57
CA MET A 61 -0.69 -7.54 2.09
C MET A 61 -1.45 -6.33 1.54
N TRP A 62 -0.96 -5.12 1.76
CA TRP A 62 -1.58 -3.87 1.29
C TRP A 62 -1.57 -3.70 -0.24
N ALA A 63 -2.28 -2.69 -0.76
CA ALA A 63 -2.43 -2.42 -2.20
C ALA A 63 -1.31 -1.56 -2.83
N ARG A 64 -0.35 -1.09 -2.02
CA ARG A 64 0.83 -0.26 -2.44
C ARG A 64 0.48 1.15 -2.89
N GLN A 65 -0.76 1.57 -2.73
CA GLN A 65 -1.21 2.93 -3.03
C GLN A 65 -0.70 3.91 -1.96
N VAL A 66 -0.08 5.01 -2.39
CA VAL A 66 0.66 5.95 -1.53
C VAL A 66 0.42 7.40 -1.97
N GLN A 67 -0.83 7.81 -1.93
CA GLN A 67 -1.24 9.18 -2.20
C GLN A 67 -0.80 10.11 -1.07
N ARG A 68 -0.39 11.34 -1.44
CA ARG A 68 -0.21 12.42 -0.48
C ARG A 68 -1.57 12.95 -0.07
N TRP A 69 -1.68 13.39 1.18
CA TRP A 69 -2.75 14.30 1.57
C TRP A 69 -2.46 15.70 1.02
N SER A 70 -3.51 16.38 0.60
CA SER A 70 -3.51 17.78 0.18
C SER A 70 -3.60 18.73 1.38
N PRO A 71 -3.32 20.03 1.21
CA PRO A 71 -3.65 21.05 2.22
C PRO A 71 -5.11 20.95 2.70
N TYR A 72 -6.04 20.64 1.79
CA TYR A 72 -7.48 20.53 2.11
C TYR A 72 -7.79 19.37 3.07
N ASP A 73 -7.01 18.29 3.05
CA ASP A 73 -7.20 17.16 3.97
C ASP A 73 -6.77 17.52 5.40
N PHE A 74 -5.70 18.33 5.54
CA PHE A 74 -5.24 18.82 6.84
C PHE A 74 -6.14 19.91 7.41
N GLU A 75 -6.68 20.78 6.56
CA GLU A 75 -7.53 21.91 6.98
C GLU A 75 -9.00 21.51 7.12
N GLY A 76 -9.42 20.43 6.47
CA GLY A 76 -10.80 19.94 6.43
C GLY A 76 -11.49 19.88 7.79
N PRO A 77 -10.90 19.28 8.85
CA PRO A 77 -11.51 19.23 10.17
C PRO A 77 -11.94 20.60 10.71
N ALA A 78 -11.08 21.61 10.59
CA ALA A 78 -11.34 22.98 11.07
C ALA A 78 -12.25 23.76 10.12
N ARG A 79 -11.98 23.68 8.81
CA ARG A 79 -12.73 24.36 7.76
C ARG A 79 -14.20 23.92 7.73
N ASP A 80 -14.43 22.61 7.89
CA ASP A 80 -15.76 21.99 7.71
C ASP A 80 -16.40 21.60 9.05
N GLY A 81 -15.68 21.69 10.18
CA GLY A 81 -16.22 21.54 11.53
C GLY A 81 -16.59 20.11 11.97
N PHE A 82 -15.98 19.07 11.39
CA PHE A 82 -16.32 17.67 11.68
C PHE A 82 -15.37 16.95 12.66
N ALA A 83 -14.20 17.51 12.95
CA ALA A 83 -13.21 16.92 13.84
C ALA A 83 -12.24 17.99 14.39
N VAL A 84 -11.28 17.54 15.21
CA VAL A 84 -10.22 18.41 15.73
C VAL A 84 -9.25 18.78 14.60
N ASP A 85 -8.85 20.05 14.55
CA ASP A 85 -7.84 20.54 13.61
C ASP A 85 -6.52 19.79 13.76
N TRP A 86 -5.86 19.51 12.64
CA TRP A 86 -4.51 18.94 12.70
C TRP A 86 -3.56 19.97 13.29
N PRO A 87 -2.62 19.59 14.17
CA PRO A 87 -1.63 20.52 14.72
C PRO A 87 -0.46 20.80 13.74
N ILE A 88 -0.53 20.25 12.54
CA ILE A 88 0.46 20.36 11.46
C ILE A 88 -0.26 20.64 10.13
N ARG A 89 0.50 21.07 9.13
CA ARG A 89 0.02 21.34 7.78
C ARG A 89 0.83 20.56 6.76
N TYR A 90 0.33 20.54 5.52
CA TYR A 90 1.01 19.88 4.40
C TYR A 90 2.48 20.30 4.27
N LYS A 91 2.78 21.59 4.41
CA LYS A 91 4.14 22.14 4.30
C LYS A 91 5.12 21.53 5.32
N ASP A 92 4.64 21.11 6.49
CA ASP A 92 5.48 20.53 7.54
C ASP A 92 5.89 19.08 7.18
N LEU A 93 5.08 18.40 6.37
CA LEU A 93 5.32 17.03 5.91
C LEU A 93 5.85 16.94 4.47
N ALA A 94 5.78 18.01 3.67
CA ALA A 94 6.11 17.98 2.25
C ALA A 94 7.53 17.44 1.98
N SER A 95 8.51 17.87 2.76
CA SER A 95 9.90 17.39 2.67
C SER A 95 10.05 15.92 3.08
N TRP A 96 9.30 15.50 4.10
CA TRP A 96 9.26 14.11 4.57
C TRP A 96 8.58 13.17 3.57
N TYR A 97 7.48 13.60 2.94
CA TYR A 97 6.88 12.86 1.83
C TYR A 97 7.90 12.65 0.71
N SER A 98 8.58 13.72 0.28
CA SER A 98 9.61 13.63 -0.76
C SER A 98 10.77 12.72 -0.35
N TYR A 99 11.18 12.74 0.92
CA TYR A 99 12.18 11.81 1.45
C TYR A 99 11.73 10.36 1.34
N VAL A 100 10.53 10.05 1.84
CA VAL A 100 9.96 8.70 1.83
C VAL A 100 9.80 8.20 0.41
N GLU A 101 9.24 9.00 -0.49
CA GLU A 101 8.99 8.63 -1.89
C GLU A 101 10.27 8.26 -2.64
N ARG A 102 11.33 9.06 -2.46
CA ARG A 102 12.66 8.75 -3.02
C ARG A 102 13.27 7.48 -2.41
N PHE A 103 13.03 7.26 -1.12
CA PHE A 103 13.62 6.14 -0.38
C PHE A 103 12.93 4.80 -0.69
N VAL A 104 11.59 4.77 -0.72
CA VAL A 104 10.82 3.54 -0.96
C VAL A 104 10.59 3.27 -2.45
N GLY A 105 10.71 4.31 -3.28
CA GLY A 105 10.47 4.28 -4.71
C GLY A 105 8.98 4.22 -5.03
N VAL A 106 8.42 5.39 -5.34
CA VAL A 106 7.01 5.55 -5.72
C VAL A 106 6.92 5.85 -7.20
N SER A 107 6.17 5.06 -7.97
CA SER A 107 5.89 5.30 -9.38
C SER A 107 4.59 6.10 -9.54
N GLY A 108 4.59 7.10 -10.40
CA GLY A 108 3.44 7.98 -10.61
C GLY A 108 3.66 9.06 -11.67
N ASN A 109 2.58 9.76 -12.03
CA ASN A 109 2.64 10.98 -12.85
C ASN A 109 2.74 12.22 -11.97
N LYS A 110 3.27 13.31 -12.55
CA LYS A 110 3.08 14.66 -12.01
C LYS A 110 1.87 15.27 -12.70
N ASP A 111 0.73 15.22 -12.02
CA ASP A 111 -0.58 15.56 -12.57
C ASP A 111 -0.96 17.03 -12.32
N GLY A 112 -0.25 17.74 -11.43
CA GLY A 112 -0.48 19.16 -11.14
C GLY A 112 -1.79 19.44 -10.38
N LEU A 113 -2.36 18.44 -9.70
CA LEU A 113 -3.62 18.57 -8.97
C LEU A 113 -3.37 19.11 -7.55
N ASP A 114 -4.20 20.05 -7.11
CA ASP A 114 -4.15 20.64 -5.78
C ASP A 114 -4.71 19.70 -4.70
N ILE A 115 -5.80 18.99 -5.00
CA ILE A 115 -6.43 17.97 -4.15
C ILE A 115 -5.58 16.71 -3.99
N LEU A 116 -4.57 16.55 -4.83
CA LEU A 116 -3.69 15.41 -4.82
C LEU A 116 -2.28 15.87 -5.21
N PRO A 117 -1.53 16.51 -4.31
CA PRO A 117 -0.27 17.16 -4.64
C PRO A 117 0.77 16.18 -5.19
N ASP A 118 1.53 16.61 -6.19
CA ASP A 118 2.61 15.80 -6.75
C ASP A 118 3.76 15.56 -5.76
N GLY A 119 4.61 14.58 -6.11
CA GLY A 119 5.75 14.16 -5.33
C GLY A 119 6.95 13.74 -6.18
N GLU A 120 7.80 12.93 -5.59
CA GLU A 120 9.08 12.49 -6.12
C GLU A 120 8.96 11.09 -6.72
N PHE A 121 8.48 11.04 -7.95
CA PHE A 121 8.09 9.78 -8.56
C PHE A 121 9.18 9.17 -9.46
N LEU A 122 9.15 7.84 -9.56
CA LEU A 122 9.67 7.06 -10.66
C LEU A 122 8.67 7.09 -11.82
N LYS A 123 9.12 6.70 -13.01
CA LYS A 123 8.25 6.55 -14.19
C LYS A 123 7.04 5.67 -13.87
N PRO A 124 5.82 6.06 -14.25
CA PRO A 124 4.64 5.20 -14.08
C PRO A 124 4.71 3.97 -14.99
N TRP A 125 3.85 2.99 -14.71
CA TRP A 125 3.56 1.95 -15.69
C TRP A 125 2.75 2.52 -16.85
N LYS A 126 2.91 1.94 -18.05
CA LYS A 126 2.10 2.33 -19.20
C LYS A 126 0.64 1.92 -18.94
N SER A 127 -0.29 2.84 -19.16
CA SER A 127 -1.72 2.54 -19.17
C SER A 127 -2.05 1.48 -20.22
N ASN A 128 -3.07 0.67 -19.94
CA ASN A 128 -3.63 -0.22 -20.95
C ASN A 128 -4.64 0.50 -21.84
N ILE A 129 -5.05 -0.14 -22.94
CA ILE A 129 -5.96 0.47 -23.93
C ILE A 129 -7.34 0.85 -23.34
N VAL A 130 -7.82 0.13 -22.32
CA VAL A 130 -9.10 0.42 -21.67
C VAL A 130 -8.98 1.66 -20.78
N GLU A 131 -7.89 1.78 -20.03
CA GLU A 131 -7.58 2.97 -19.21
C GLU A 131 -7.37 4.21 -20.09
N GLU A 132 -6.66 4.07 -21.20
CA GLU A 132 -6.47 5.16 -22.18
C GLU A 132 -7.81 5.59 -22.79
N TYR A 133 -8.62 4.63 -23.26
CA TYR A 133 -9.95 4.91 -23.79
C TYR A 133 -10.84 5.61 -22.77
N PHE A 134 -10.87 5.12 -21.53
CA PHE A 134 -11.66 5.70 -20.45
C PHE A 134 -11.22 7.14 -20.14
N SER A 135 -9.91 7.39 -20.02
CA SER A 135 -9.36 8.73 -19.84
C SER A 135 -9.78 9.68 -20.97
N GLN A 136 -9.74 9.22 -22.22
CA GLN A 136 -10.18 10.00 -23.38
C GLN A 136 -11.69 10.32 -23.34
N GLN A 137 -12.54 9.37 -22.94
CA GLN A 137 -13.98 9.64 -22.83
C GLN A 137 -14.27 10.66 -21.73
N ILE A 138 -13.69 10.50 -20.54
CA ILE A 138 -13.91 11.43 -19.42
C ILE A 138 -13.52 12.87 -19.82
N LYS A 139 -12.38 13.06 -20.50
CA LYS A 139 -11.92 14.38 -20.95
C LYS A 139 -12.87 15.08 -21.95
N LYS A 140 -13.72 14.34 -22.67
CA LYS A 140 -14.72 14.95 -23.58
C LYS A 140 -15.88 15.58 -22.82
N PHE A 141 -16.27 14.97 -21.69
CA PHE A 141 -17.45 15.38 -20.93
C PHE A 141 -17.10 16.28 -19.74
N TYR A 142 -15.87 16.20 -19.22
CA TYR A 142 -15.46 16.89 -18.01
C TYR A 142 -14.10 17.57 -18.20
N LYS A 143 -14.00 18.81 -17.73
CA LYS A 143 -12.73 19.58 -17.70
C LYS A 143 -12.05 19.52 -16.34
N ASP A 144 -12.81 19.16 -15.30
CA ASP A 144 -12.47 19.19 -13.87
C ASP A 144 -12.33 17.78 -13.26
N ARG A 145 -12.57 16.72 -14.03
CA ARG A 145 -12.42 15.32 -13.59
C ARG A 145 -11.23 14.67 -14.28
N HIS A 146 -10.19 14.41 -13.51
CA HIS A 146 -8.92 13.92 -14.03
C HIS A 146 -8.76 12.42 -13.78
N VAL A 147 -8.64 11.65 -14.86
CA VAL A 147 -8.23 10.24 -14.79
C VAL A 147 -6.70 10.21 -14.76
N ILE A 148 -6.14 9.79 -13.63
CA ILE A 148 -4.69 9.77 -13.38
C ILE A 148 -4.20 8.34 -13.07
N TYR A 149 -2.89 8.15 -13.17
CA TYR A 149 -2.25 6.92 -12.74
C TYR A 149 -2.12 6.88 -11.21
N GLY A 150 -2.55 5.78 -10.58
CA GLY A 150 -2.44 5.62 -9.13
C GLY A 150 -0.99 5.60 -8.64
N ARG A 151 -0.65 6.42 -7.64
CA ARG A 151 0.70 6.48 -7.08
C ARG A 151 1.00 5.23 -6.28
N CYS A 152 1.93 4.44 -6.77
CA CYS A 152 2.21 3.12 -6.20
C CYS A 152 3.67 2.96 -5.77
N ALA A 153 3.92 2.29 -4.65
CA ALA A 153 5.27 1.97 -4.17
C ALA A 153 5.89 0.77 -4.91
N HIS A 154 5.98 0.83 -6.24
CA HIS A 154 6.62 -0.15 -7.11
C HIS A 154 7.89 0.44 -7.74
N LEU A 155 8.99 -0.32 -7.73
CA LEU A 155 10.23 0.06 -8.40
C LEU A 155 10.13 -0.21 -9.91
N THR A 156 9.73 0.82 -10.65
CA THR A 156 9.72 0.81 -12.13
C THR A 156 11.09 1.11 -12.73
N GLU A 157 11.95 1.77 -11.96
CA GLU A 157 13.29 2.17 -12.36
C GLU A 157 14.26 1.89 -11.21
N SER A 158 15.52 1.62 -11.56
CA SER A 158 16.57 1.39 -10.58
C SER A 158 17.30 2.69 -10.27
N ARG A 159 17.62 2.92 -9.00
CA ARG A 159 18.43 4.04 -8.51
C ARG A 159 19.49 3.49 -7.56
N PRO A 160 20.63 4.18 -7.35
CA PRO A 160 21.69 3.70 -6.47
C PRO A 160 21.21 3.33 -5.06
N ILE A 161 20.22 4.05 -4.51
CA ILE A 161 19.65 3.74 -3.19
C ILE A 161 18.93 2.38 -3.17
N PHE A 162 18.21 2.01 -4.22
CA PHE A 162 17.49 0.73 -4.28
C PHE A 162 18.47 -0.45 -4.38
N VAL A 163 19.58 -0.27 -5.12
CA VAL A 163 20.68 -1.23 -5.16
C VAL A 163 21.31 -1.40 -3.79
N LYS A 164 21.58 -0.30 -3.07
CA LYS A 164 22.09 -0.36 -1.69
C LYS A 164 21.11 -1.04 -0.71
N GLN A 165 19.80 -0.89 -0.94
CA GLN A 165 18.76 -1.60 -0.19
C GLN A 165 18.70 -3.10 -0.52
N GLY A 166 19.33 -3.56 -1.61
CA GLY A 166 19.25 -4.94 -2.07
C GLY A 166 17.94 -5.28 -2.78
N ARG A 167 17.27 -4.27 -3.35
CA ARG A 167 15.97 -4.41 -4.02
C ARG A 167 16.12 -4.41 -5.54
N GLY A 168 15.43 -5.35 -6.18
CA GLY A 168 15.30 -5.43 -7.63
C GLY A 168 14.06 -4.72 -8.16
N LEU A 169 13.96 -4.60 -9.48
CA LEU A 169 12.80 -4.00 -10.16
C LEU A 169 11.52 -4.82 -9.95
N CYS A 170 10.39 -4.14 -9.97
CA CYS A 170 9.11 -4.79 -10.11
C CYS A 170 8.99 -5.39 -11.53
N VAL A 171 8.64 -6.67 -11.60
CA VAL A 171 8.44 -7.41 -12.86
C VAL A 171 6.95 -7.73 -13.10
N SER A 172 6.05 -6.99 -12.45
CA SER A 172 4.59 -7.05 -12.68
C SER A 172 3.96 -8.45 -12.63
N ARG A 173 4.44 -9.33 -11.74
CA ARG A 173 3.93 -10.71 -11.58
C ARG A 173 2.49 -10.83 -11.07
N ASN A 174 1.90 -9.74 -10.59
CA ASN A 174 0.54 -9.71 -10.03
C ASN A 174 0.25 -10.76 -8.93
N VAL A 175 1.23 -11.01 -8.06
CA VAL A 175 1.13 -11.93 -6.90
C VAL A 175 1.63 -11.27 -5.63
N CYS A 176 1.49 -9.94 -5.57
CA CYS A 176 2.17 -9.12 -4.58
C CYS A 176 1.76 -9.47 -3.14
N GLN A 177 0.52 -9.95 -2.93
CA GLN A 177 -0.01 -10.42 -1.64
C GLN A 177 0.80 -11.56 -0.99
N ARG A 178 1.61 -12.28 -1.77
CA ARG A 178 2.48 -13.36 -1.28
C ARG A 178 3.79 -12.84 -0.66
N GLY A 179 4.02 -11.52 -0.70
CA GLY A 179 5.35 -10.94 -0.53
C GLY A 179 6.13 -10.94 -1.84
N CYS A 180 6.98 -9.94 -2.04
CA CYS A 180 7.86 -9.88 -3.22
C CYS A 180 9.28 -10.28 -2.84
N THR A 181 9.70 -11.46 -3.30
CA THR A 181 11.07 -11.98 -3.15
C THR A 181 12.15 -11.08 -3.75
N LEU A 182 11.80 -10.24 -4.72
CA LEU A 182 12.74 -9.30 -5.35
C LEU A 182 12.77 -7.94 -4.64
N GLY A 183 11.88 -7.67 -3.70
CA GLY A 183 11.69 -6.34 -3.12
C GLY A 183 11.20 -5.28 -4.11
N GLY A 184 10.65 -5.69 -5.26
CA GLY A 184 10.20 -4.79 -6.33
C GLY A 184 9.00 -3.90 -5.98
N TYR A 185 8.30 -4.17 -4.88
CA TYR A 185 7.37 -3.22 -4.26
C TYR A 185 7.77 -2.99 -2.81
N PHE A 186 7.37 -1.87 -2.22
CA PHE A 186 7.68 -1.58 -0.82
C PHE A 186 6.95 -2.53 0.14
N ASN A 187 7.75 -3.26 0.92
CA ASN A 187 7.34 -3.88 2.16
C ASN A 187 8.50 -3.75 3.16
N ALA A 188 8.19 -3.83 4.45
CA ALA A 188 9.19 -3.70 5.50
C ALA A 188 10.27 -4.79 5.42
N ASN A 189 9.91 -6.01 5.02
CA ASN A 189 10.81 -7.17 5.02
C ASN A 189 11.90 -7.09 3.94
N SER A 190 11.61 -6.45 2.81
CA SER A 190 12.60 -6.22 1.75
C SER A 190 13.21 -4.82 1.77
N THR A 191 12.79 -3.94 2.69
CA THR A 191 13.21 -2.53 2.70
C THR A 191 13.69 -2.10 4.09
N LEU A 192 12.76 -1.74 4.98
CA LEU A 192 13.11 -1.06 6.24
C LEU A 192 13.85 -1.95 7.22
N ILE A 193 13.45 -3.21 7.38
CA ILE A 193 14.06 -4.13 8.34
C ILE A 193 15.51 -4.44 7.93
N PRO A 194 15.80 -4.91 6.69
CA PRO A 194 17.19 -5.11 6.26
C PRO A 194 18.01 -3.82 6.31
N TRP A 195 17.41 -2.67 5.97
CA TRP A 195 18.10 -1.38 6.01
C TRP A 195 18.50 -0.99 7.44
N ALA A 196 17.60 -1.15 8.41
CA ALA A 196 17.88 -0.86 9.81
C ALA A 196 18.87 -1.86 10.42
N LEU A 197 18.80 -3.16 10.07
CA LEU A 197 19.76 -4.16 10.53
C LEU A 197 21.21 -3.82 10.13
N LYS A 198 21.43 -3.23 8.94
CA LYS A 198 22.76 -2.78 8.49
C LYS A 198 23.40 -1.72 9.38
N THR A 199 22.60 -1.01 10.20
CA THR A 199 23.13 -0.01 11.13
C THR A 199 23.78 -0.61 12.37
N GLY A 200 23.54 -1.90 12.66
CA GLY A 200 23.95 -2.54 13.93
C GLY A 200 23.12 -2.13 15.15
N ASN A 201 22.19 -1.17 15.02
CA ASN A 201 21.41 -0.59 16.12
C ASN A 201 20.00 -1.19 16.27
N LEU A 202 19.63 -2.19 15.49
CA LEU A 202 18.31 -2.84 15.55
C LEU A 202 18.42 -4.25 16.12
N THR A 203 17.65 -4.54 17.17
CA THR A 203 17.37 -5.90 17.64
C THR A 203 15.90 -6.24 17.36
N LEU A 204 15.66 -7.30 16.58
CA LEU A 204 14.31 -7.78 16.28
C LEU A 204 13.99 -9.00 17.15
N ARG A 205 12.92 -8.93 17.94
CA ARG A 205 12.42 -10.04 18.77
C ARG A 205 11.04 -10.48 18.28
N PRO A 206 10.96 -11.37 17.27
CA PRO A 206 9.68 -11.90 16.83
C PRO A 206 9.02 -12.74 17.93
N HIS A 207 7.72 -13.02 17.81
CA HIS A 207 6.94 -13.81 18.77
C HIS A 207 6.93 -13.24 20.20
N SER A 208 7.07 -11.92 20.34
CA SER A 208 6.96 -11.21 21.61
C SER A 208 5.72 -10.32 21.58
N VAL A 209 4.77 -10.55 22.50
CA VAL A 209 3.62 -9.68 22.74
C VAL A 209 3.96 -8.79 23.93
N VAL A 210 3.86 -7.48 23.75
CA VAL A 210 4.15 -6.45 24.78
C VAL A 210 2.89 -6.16 25.57
#